data_AF-A0A821SNI7-F1
#
_entry.id   AF-A0A821SNI7-F1
#
_cell.length_a   1.000
_cell.length_b   1.000
_cell.length_c   1.000
_cell.angle_alpha   90.00
_cell.angle_beta   90.00
_cell.angle_gamma   90.00
#
_symmetry.space_group_name_H-M   'P 1'
#
loop_
_entity.id
_entity.type
_entity.pdbx_description
1 polymer ?
#
loop_
_entity_poly.entity_id
_entity_poly.type
_entity_poly.pdbx_seq_one_letter_code
_entity_poly.pdbx_strand_id
1 'polypeptide(L)'
;MSGEENIPDLEEEILLPYSHIIQVKSKGIRNRIAEAFNHWLKIPNEKMKEIIDIMTMCHNGTLILDDIQDAIDVRRGIPAAHCVYGVPMASNSAIHIIVLAMERCSKFGLEALKVFNEEALDIVRGQGKEIYWRDMFVCPTEAEYRRMTEQKTGGMLNIAVADAELQ
;
A
#
# COMPACT_ATOMS: atom_id res chain seq x y z
N MET A 1 25.11 22.65 -29.81
CA MET A 1 24.92 22.24 -28.40
C MET A 1 23.65 22.92 -27.92
N SER A 2 22.51 22.26 -28.11
CA SER A 2 21.23 22.71 -27.56
C SER A 2 21.32 22.61 -26.04
N GLY A 3 21.17 23.73 -25.33
CA GLY A 3 21.02 23.71 -23.88
C GLY A 3 19.72 22.97 -23.57
N GLU A 4 19.81 21.87 -22.84
CA GLU A 4 18.63 21.23 -22.27
C GLU A 4 17.98 22.24 -21.32
N GLU A 5 16.73 22.61 -21.62
CA GLU A 5 15.92 23.38 -20.68
C GLU A 5 15.82 22.58 -19.38
N ASN A 6 16.20 23.21 -18.27
CA ASN A 6 16.11 22.61 -16.95
C ASN A 6 14.63 22.58 -16.54
N ILE A 7 13.91 21.55 -16.98
CA ILE A 7 12.50 21.33 -16.67
C ILE A 7 12.42 20.86 -15.21
N PRO A 8 11.66 21.55 -14.33
CA PRO A 8 11.49 21.12 -12.95
C PRO A 8 10.87 19.72 -12.87
N ASP A 9 11.43 18.87 -12.01
CA ASP A 9 10.87 17.56 -11.67
C ASP A 9 9.76 17.76 -10.63
N LEU A 10 8.50 17.65 -11.04
CA LEU A 10 7.30 17.94 -10.24
C LEU A 10 6.96 16.82 -9.23
N GLU A 11 7.97 16.07 -8.79
CA GLU A 11 7.84 14.86 -7.99
C GLU A 11 7.15 15.14 -6.64
N GLU A 12 7.54 16.22 -5.96
CA GLU A 12 6.93 16.60 -4.68
C GLU A 12 5.46 17.01 -4.86
N GLU A 13 5.14 17.74 -5.94
CA GLU A 13 3.80 18.20 -6.26
C GLU A 13 2.85 17.04 -6.57
N ILE A 14 3.29 16.05 -7.35
CA ILE A 14 2.46 14.88 -7.67
C ILE A 14 2.29 13.92 -6.49
N LEU A 15 3.11 14.05 -5.45
CA LEU A 15 3.03 13.29 -4.20
C LEU A 15 2.31 14.02 -3.06
N LEU A 16 1.78 15.23 -3.27
CA LEU A 16 1.00 15.95 -2.26
C LEU A 16 -0.15 15.13 -1.64
N PRO A 17 -0.95 14.35 -2.40
CA PRO A 17 -2.01 13.52 -1.81
C PRO A 17 -1.47 12.45 -0.83
N TYR A 18 -0.31 11.86 -1.15
CA TYR A 18 0.37 10.93 -0.25
C TYR A 18 0.95 11.64 0.97
N SER A 19 1.63 12.76 0.77
CA SER A 19 2.14 13.61 1.85
C SER A 19 1.04 14.04 2.83
N HIS A 20 -0.17 14.26 2.34
CA HIS A 20 -1.35 14.57 3.15
C HIS A 20 -1.78 13.42 4.06
N ILE A 21 -1.87 12.18 3.54
CA ILE A 21 -2.34 11.05 4.37
C ILE A 21 -1.33 10.65 5.45
N ILE A 22 -0.03 10.80 5.19
CA ILE A 22 1.03 10.42 6.14
C ILE A 22 1.20 11.41 7.30
N GLN A 23 0.62 12.63 7.21
CA GLN A 23 0.61 13.58 8.31
C GLN A 23 -0.14 13.03 9.54
N VAL A 24 -1.09 12.13 9.34
CA VAL A 24 -1.84 11.52 10.44
C VAL A 24 -1.27 10.16 10.80
N LYS A 25 -0.60 10.11 11.96
CA LYS A 25 0.02 8.90 12.49
C LYS A 25 -0.98 7.74 12.53
N SER A 26 -0.57 6.61 11.94
CA SER A 26 -1.27 5.34 12.12
C SER A 26 -1.08 4.83 13.56
N LYS A 27 -1.87 3.83 13.97
CA LYS A 27 -1.69 3.15 15.27
C LYS A 27 -0.39 2.34 15.37
N GLY A 28 0.43 2.29 14.31
CA GLY A 28 1.73 1.60 14.30
C GLY A 28 1.67 0.09 14.50
N ILE A 29 0.48 -0.53 14.37
CA ILE A 29 0.29 -1.94 14.71
C ILE A 29 1.11 -2.87 13.81
N ARG A 30 1.26 -2.53 12.53
CA ARG A 30 2.04 -3.32 11.56
C ARG A 30 3.52 -3.33 11.90
N ASN A 31 4.07 -2.20 12.31
CA ASN A 31 5.48 -2.10 12.73
C ASN A 31 5.73 -3.00 13.95
N ARG A 32 4.83 -2.96 14.93
CA ARG A 32 4.91 -3.81 16.12
C ARG A 32 4.80 -5.29 15.80
N ILE A 33 3.94 -5.66 14.84
CA ILE A 33 3.83 -7.05 14.36
C ILE A 33 5.13 -7.47 13.67
N ALA A 34 5.64 -6.66 12.73
CA ALA A 34 6.89 -6.96 12.03
C ALA A 34 8.09 -7.10 12.99
N GLU A 35 8.21 -6.20 13.96
CA GLU A 35 9.21 -6.28 15.04
C GLU A 35 9.05 -7.56 15.88
N ALA A 36 7.82 -7.95 16.21
CA ALA A 36 7.55 -9.19 16.93
C ALA A 36 7.96 -10.43 16.13
N PHE A 37 7.64 -10.49 14.84
CA PHE A 37 8.07 -11.58 13.96
C PHE A 37 9.60 -11.60 13.80
N ASN A 38 10.25 -10.44 13.80
CA ASN A 38 11.71 -10.36 13.73
C ASN A 38 12.42 -11.02 14.91
N HIS A 39 11.72 -11.26 16.03
CA HIS A 39 12.23 -12.08 17.12
C HIS A 39 12.68 -13.47 16.64
N TRP A 40 11.94 -14.06 15.69
CA TRP A 40 12.28 -15.37 15.10
C TRP A 40 13.05 -15.26 13.80
N LEU A 41 12.69 -14.29 12.93
CA LEU A 41 13.27 -14.17 11.59
C LEU A 41 14.71 -13.65 11.59
N LYS A 42 15.13 -12.93 12.65
CA LYS A 42 16.51 -12.40 12.81
C LYS A 42 17.03 -11.57 11.63
N ILE A 43 16.14 -10.88 10.91
CA ILE A 43 16.48 -9.99 9.81
C ILE A 43 17.26 -8.78 10.36
N PRO A 44 18.35 -8.36 9.69
CA PRO A 44 19.09 -7.14 10.04
C PRO A 44 18.17 -5.92 10.14
N ASN A 45 18.38 -5.08 11.16
CA ASN A 45 17.51 -3.94 11.46
C ASN A 45 17.30 -2.99 10.27
N GLU A 46 18.34 -2.76 9.46
CA GLU A 46 18.26 -1.91 8.26
C GLU A 46 17.30 -2.49 7.22
N LYS A 47 17.40 -3.79 6.93
CA LYS A 47 16.47 -4.49 6.03
C LYS A 47 15.04 -4.50 6.58
N MET A 48 14.88 -4.77 7.87
CA MET A 48 13.56 -4.76 8.52
C MET A 48 12.89 -3.38 8.42
N LYS A 49 13.66 -2.30 8.61
CA LYS A 49 13.16 -0.94 8.44
C LYS A 49 12.69 -0.69 7.00
N GLU A 50 13.48 -1.09 6.02
CA GLU A 50 13.13 -0.95 4.61
C GLU A 50 11.84 -1.73 4.26
N ILE A 51 11.69 -2.96 4.77
CA ILE A 51 10.46 -3.76 4.61
C ILE A 51 9.25 -3.05 5.24
N ILE A 52 9.40 -2.51 6.45
CA ILE A 52 8.35 -1.74 7.13
C ILE A 52 7.95 -0.50 6.33
N ASP A 53 8.91 0.20 5.74
CA ASP A 53 8.66 1.37 4.92
C ASP A 53 7.89 1.00 3.65
N ILE A 54 8.28 -0.08 2.94
CA ILE A 54 7.57 -0.60 1.77
C ILE A 54 6.13 -0.97 2.11
N MET A 55 5.90 -1.71 3.21
CA MET A 55 4.55 -2.06 3.66
C MET A 55 3.72 -0.81 3.99
N THR A 56 4.34 0.20 4.59
CA THR A 56 3.67 1.45 4.96
C THR A 56 3.27 2.25 3.72
N MET A 57 4.15 2.31 2.71
CA MET A 57 3.86 2.92 1.41
C MET A 57 2.66 2.26 0.74
N CYS A 58 2.67 0.93 0.61
CA CYS A 58 1.55 0.18 0.02
C CYS A 58 0.25 0.41 0.79
N HIS A 59 0.29 0.34 2.12
CA HIS A 59 -0.89 0.54 2.95
C HIS A 59 -1.51 1.94 2.77
N ASN A 60 -0.68 2.98 2.74
CA ASN A 60 -1.18 4.34 2.57
C ASN A 60 -1.65 4.60 1.13
N GLY A 61 -0.96 4.06 0.13
CA GLY A 61 -1.40 4.12 -1.27
C GLY A 61 -2.77 3.46 -1.47
N THR A 62 -2.97 2.24 -0.95
CA THR A 62 -4.26 1.56 -1.05
C THR A 62 -5.35 2.25 -0.24
N LEU A 63 -5.03 2.87 0.90
CA LEU A 63 -6.01 3.67 1.67
C LEU A 63 -6.53 4.87 0.88
N ILE A 64 -5.68 5.57 0.12
CA ILE A 64 -6.14 6.69 -0.72
C ILE A 64 -7.12 6.19 -1.78
N LEU A 65 -6.85 5.03 -2.40
CA LEU A 65 -7.75 4.42 -3.38
C LEU A 65 -9.06 3.95 -2.74
N ASP A 66 -8.99 3.33 -1.56
CA ASP A 66 -10.15 2.88 -0.77
C ASP A 66 -11.04 4.09 -0.42
N ASP A 67 -10.46 5.21 0.04
CA ASP A 67 -11.20 6.46 0.30
C ASP A 67 -11.98 6.95 -0.91
N ILE A 68 -11.40 6.86 -2.11
CA ILE A 68 -12.05 7.25 -3.37
C ILE A 68 -13.17 6.26 -3.72
N GLN A 69 -12.88 4.96 -3.63
CA GLN A 69 -13.80 3.88 -4.02
C GLN A 69 -15.03 3.80 -3.11
N ASP A 70 -14.88 4.19 -1.84
CA ASP A 70 -15.93 4.20 -0.82
C ASP A 70 -16.57 5.59 -0.60
N ALA A 71 -16.14 6.61 -1.36
CA ALA A 71 -16.59 8.00 -1.20
C ALA A 71 -16.45 8.50 0.26
N ILE A 72 -15.30 8.23 0.87
CA ILE A 72 -14.99 8.63 2.25
C ILE A 72 -14.47 10.06 2.29
N ASP A 73 -15.25 10.98 2.85
CA ASP A 73 -14.85 12.40 2.92
C ASP A 73 -13.80 12.70 4.01
N VAL A 74 -13.70 11.86 5.03
CA VAL A 74 -12.85 12.10 6.21
C VAL A 74 -12.08 10.84 6.60
N ARG A 75 -10.75 10.96 6.69
CA ARG A 75 -9.85 9.90 7.11
C ARG A 75 -9.03 10.35 8.30
N ARG A 76 -9.14 9.62 9.41
CA ARG A 76 -8.40 9.89 10.67
C ARG A 76 -8.57 11.33 11.19
N GLY A 77 -9.74 11.93 10.98
CA GLY A 77 -10.05 13.28 11.48
C GLY A 77 -9.60 14.44 10.58
N ILE A 78 -9.03 14.15 9.40
CA ILE A 78 -8.75 15.16 8.37
C ILE A 78 -9.52 14.83 7.08
N PRO A 79 -9.77 15.80 6.18
CA PRO A 79 -10.38 15.52 4.88
C PRO A 79 -9.59 14.45 4.12
N ALA A 80 -10.27 13.55 3.42
CA ALA A 80 -9.60 12.57 2.58
C ALA A 80 -8.80 13.26 1.46
N ALA A 81 -7.73 12.62 0.99
CA ALA A 81 -6.81 13.24 0.03
C ALA A 81 -7.52 13.69 -1.26
N HIS A 82 -8.50 12.91 -1.74
CA HIS A 82 -9.27 13.25 -2.93
C HIS A 82 -10.21 14.45 -2.73
N CYS A 83 -10.62 14.76 -1.50
CA CYS A 83 -11.41 15.96 -1.20
C CYS A 83 -10.57 17.24 -1.28
N VAL A 84 -9.25 17.14 -1.07
CA VAL A 84 -8.32 18.29 -1.10
C VAL A 84 -7.72 18.48 -2.49
N TYR A 85 -7.31 17.38 -3.11
CA TYR A 85 -6.50 17.38 -4.33
C TYR A 85 -7.24 16.89 -5.58
N GLY A 86 -8.50 16.47 -5.42
CA GLY A 86 -9.30 15.88 -6.47
C GLY A 86 -8.99 14.40 -6.69
N VAL A 87 -9.99 13.68 -7.19
CA VAL A 87 -9.91 12.25 -7.51
C VAL A 87 -8.75 11.92 -8.47
N PRO A 88 -8.51 12.66 -9.58
CA PRO A 88 -7.46 12.29 -10.52
C PRO A 88 -6.06 12.30 -9.91
N MET A 89 -5.70 13.37 -9.18
CA MET A 89 -4.37 13.50 -8.59
C MET A 89 -4.16 12.53 -7.43
N ALA A 90 -5.17 12.37 -6.57
CA ALA A 90 -5.12 11.40 -5.48
C ALA A 90 -4.96 9.96 -5.98
N SER A 91 -5.68 9.60 -7.06
CA SER A 91 -5.58 8.26 -7.67
C SER A 91 -4.19 8.01 -8.26
N ASN A 92 -3.66 8.98 -9.01
CA ASN A 92 -2.33 8.86 -9.62
C ASN A 92 -1.24 8.79 -8.55
N SER A 93 -1.31 9.64 -7.51
CA SER A 93 -0.37 9.65 -6.39
C SER A 93 -0.36 8.32 -5.62
N ALA A 94 -1.53 7.72 -5.42
CA ALA A 94 -1.63 6.39 -4.81
C ALA A 94 -0.95 5.30 -5.64
N ILE A 95 -1.23 5.26 -6.96
CA ILE A 95 -0.61 4.29 -7.87
C ILE A 95 0.90 4.49 -7.91
N HIS A 96 1.35 5.74 -7.99
CA HIS A 96 2.76 6.09 -7.96
C HIS A 96 3.45 5.45 -6.74
N ILE A 97 2.93 5.68 -5.54
CA ILE A 97 3.55 5.14 -4.31
C ILE A 97 3.55 3.61 -4.28
N ILE A 98 2.51 2.94 -4.80
CA ILE A 98 2.47 1.47 -4.88
C ILE A 98 3.55 0.95 -5.84
N VAL A 99 3.74 1.60 -6.99
CA VAL A 99 4.78 1.25 -7.97
C VAL A 99 6.18 1.52 -7.41
N LEU A 100 6.38 2.63 -6.69
CA LEU A 100 7.64 2.94 -6.03
C LEU A 100 7.95 1.92 -4.91
N ALA A 101 6.94 1.45 -4.18
CA ALA A 101 7.09 0.39 -3.19
C ALA A 101 7.51 -0.94 -3.86
N MET A 102 6.93 -1.27 -5.02
CA MET A 102 7.34 -2.42 -5.84
C MET A 102 8.79 -2.30 -6.30
N GLU A 103 9.20 -1.11 -6.78
CA GLU A 103 10.57 -0.84 -7.19
C GLU A 103 11.55 -1.04 -6.02
N ARG A 104 11.24 -0.49 -4.84
CA ARG A 104 12.05 -0.71 -3.63
C ARG A 104 12.11 -2.18 -3.24
N CYS A 105 10.98 -2.90 -3.33
CA CYS A 105 10.92 -4.33 -3.03
C CYS A 105 11.79 -5.16 -4.00
N SER A 106 11.88 -4.77 -5.26
CA SER A 106 12.71 -5.48 -6.26
C SER A 106 14.20 -5.54 -5.89
N LYS A 107 14.68 -4.61 -5.04
CA LYS A 107 16.07 -4.57 -4.56
C LYS A 107 16.40 -5.73 -3.60
N PHE A 108 15.40 -6.42 -3.06
CA PHE A 108 15.57 -7.63 -2.25
C PHE A 108 15.70 -8.90 -3.11
N GLY A 109 15.54 -8.79 -4.42
CA GLY A 109 15.66 -9.89 -5.36
C GLY A 109 14.32 -10.36 -5.91
N LEU A 110 14.41 -11.29 -6.88
CA LEU A 110 13.25 -11.75 -7.66
C LEU A 110 12.18 -12.40 -6.80
N GLU A 111 12.55 -13.12 -5.75
CA GLU A 111 11.59 -13.86 -4.92
C GLU A 111 10.74 -12.91 -4.06
N ALA A 112 11.37 -11.89 -3.46
CA ALA A 112 10.65 -10.84 -2.75
C ALA A 112 9.67 -10.10 -3.68
N LEU A 113 10.08 -9.85 -4.94
CA LEU A 113 9.22 -9.24 -5.94
C LEU A 113 8.04 -10.13 -6.35
N LYS A 114 8.23 -11.46 -6.47
CA LYS A 114 7.12 -12.39 -6.74
C LYS A 114 6.10 -12.36 -5.60
N VAL A 115 6.57 -12.46 -4.36
CA VAL A 115 5.72 -12.40 -3.17
C VAL A 115 4.97 -11.07 -3.12
N PHE A 116 5.66 -9.95 -3.33
CA PHE A 116 5.01 -8.64 -3.43
C PHE A 116 3.89 -8.62 -4.48
N ASN A 117 4.15 -9.14 -5.68
CA ASN A 117 3.19 -9.14 -6.77
C ASN A 117 1.98 -10.04 -6.49
N GLU A 118 2.20 -11.22 -5.92
CA GLU A 118 1.11 -12.13 -5.52
C GLU A 118 0.20 -11.48 -4.48
N GLU A 119 0.79 -10.83 -3.48
CA GLU A 119 0.06 -10.16 -2.41
C GLU A 119 -0.67 -8.91 -2.89
N ALA A 120 -0.01 -8.08 -3.71
CA ALA A 120 -0.64 -6.92 -4.34
C ALA A 120 -1.85 -7.34 -5.20
N LEU A 121 -1.72 -8.43 -5.94
CA LEU A 121 -2.79 -8.96 -6.77
C LEU A 121 -3.96 -9.48 -5.94
N ASP A 122 -3.68 -10.16 -4.83
CA ASP A 122 -4.73 -10.64 -3.93
C ASP A 122 -5.46 -9.49 -3.23
N ILE A 123 -4.77 -8.44 -2.82
CA ILE A 123 -5.41 -7.23 -2.30
C ILE A 123 -6.40 -6.64 -3.31
N VAL A 124 -5.98 -6.47 -4.57
CA VAL A 124 -6.83 -5.90 -5.63
C VAL A 124 -8.01 -6.83 -5.95
N ARG A 125 -7.82 -8.15 -5.94
CA ARG A 125 -8.91 -9.13 -6.09
C ARG A 125 -9.92 -9.07 -4.96
N GLY A 126 -9.45 -8.95 -3.72
CA GLY A 126 -10.30 -8.80 -2.53
C GLY A 126 -11.15 -7.54 -2.62
N GLN A 127 -10.50 -6.40 -2.91
CA GLN A 127 -11.18 -5.11 -3.10
C GLN A 127 -12.20 -5.16 -4.24
N GLY A 128 -11.85 -5.76 -5.37
CA GLY A 128 -12.76 -5.89 -6.51
C GLY A 128 -14.02 -6.69 -6.19
N LYS A 129 -13.91 -7.76 -5.39
CA LYS A 129 -15.08 -8.53 -4.92
C LYS A 129 -15.97 -7.69 -4.00
N GLU A 130 -15.38 -6.97 -3.06
CA GLU A 130 -16.10 -6.09 -2.14
C GLU A 130 -16.89 -5.02 -2.89
N ILE A 131 -16.24 -4.32 -3.83
CA ILE A 131 -16.89 -3.32 -4.69
C ILE A 131 -18.02 -3.95 -5.51
N TYR A 132 -17.77 -5.10 -6.14
CA TYR A 132 -18.79 -5.79 -6.94
C TYR A 132 -20.03 -6.15 -6.11
N TRP A 133 -19.83 -6.75 -4.93
CA TRP A 133 -20.93 -7.11 -4.04
C TRP A 133 -21.73 -5.89 -3.59
N ARG A 134 -21.03 -4.80 -3.24
CA ARG A 134 -21.65 -3.53 -2.84
C ARG A 134 -22.47 -2.90 -3.95
N ASP A 135 -21.88 -2.76 -5.15
CA ASP A 135 -22.47 -1.99 -6.25
C ASP A 135 -23.53 -2.78 -7.03
N MET A 136 -23.43 -4.12 -7.01
CA MET A 136 -24.42 -5.02 -7.62
C MET A 136 -25.47 -5.54 -6.63
N PHE A 137 -25.45 -5.09 -5.38
CA PHE A 137 -26.37 -5.49 -4.31
C PHE A 137 -26.41 -7.01 -4.07
N VAL A 138 -25.26 -7.67 -4.20
CA VAL A 138 -25.11 -9.11 -3.97
C VAL A 138 -24.55 -9.33 -2.56
N CYS A 139 -25.34 -9.97 -1.70
CA CYS A 139 -24.88 -10.34 -0.36
C CYS A 139 -24.05 -11.64 -0.44
N PRO A 140 -22.76 -11.61 -0.07
CA PRO A 140 -21.95 -12.83 -0.03
C PRO A 140 -22.34 -13.73 1.14
N THR A 141 -22.04 -15.02 1.02
CA THR A 141 -22.01 -15.93 2.16
C THR A 141 -20.89 -15.55 3.13
N GLU A 142 -20.98 -16.00 4.39
CA GLU A 142 -19.92 -15.78 5.38
C GLU A 142 -18.57 -16.33 4.90
N ALA A 143 -18.57 -17.50 4.23
CA ALA A 143 -17.37 -18.11 3.70
C ALA A 143 -16.71 -17.26 2.60
N GLU A 144 -17.50 -16.69 1.69
CA GLU A 144 -17.02 -15.78 0.65
C GLU A 144 -16.47 -14.49 1.25
N TYR A 145 -17.20 -13.90 2.21
CA TYR A 145 -16.76 -12.70 2.91
C TYR A 145 -15.43 -12.93 3.62
N ARG A 146 -15.31 -14.04 4.38
CA ARG A 146 -14.06 -14.44 5.05
C ARG A 146 -12.91 -14.54 4.06
N ARG A 147 -13.11 -15.24 2.94
CA ARG A 147 -12.07 -15.38 1.92
C ARG A 147 -11.65 -14.04 1.31
N MET A 148 -12.59 -13.13 1.06
CA MET A 148 -12.30 -11.77 0.60
C MET A 148 -11.48 -11.00 1.65
N THR A 149 -11.86 -11.06 2.93
CA THR A 149 -11.14 -10.35 4.01
C THR A 149 -9.71 -10.85 4.20
N GLU A 150 -9.47 -12.16 4.02
CA GLU A 150 -8.11 -12.75 4.02
C GLU A 150 -7.25 -12.13 2.91
N GLN A 151 -7.80 -11.98 1.70
CA GLN A 151 -7.10 -11.37 0.58
C GLN A 151 -6.81 -9.87 0.79
N LYS A 152 -7.78 -9.10 1.32
CA LYS A 152 -7.61 -7.66 1.57
C LYS A 152 -6.64 -7.36 2.73
N THR A 153 -6.53 -8.26 3.71
CA THR A 153 -5.86 -7.97 4.99
C THR A 153 -4.56 -8.77 5.22
N GLY A 154 -4.37 -9.91 4.55
CA GLY A 154 -3.31 -10.86 4.84
C GLY A 154 -1.93 -10.53 4.27
N GLY A 155 -1.85 -9.82 3.15
CA GLY A 155 -0.68 -9.98 2.28
C GLY A 155 0.61 -9.27 2.65
N MET A 156 0.55 -8.09 3.27
CA MET A 156 1.76 -7.27 3.41
C MET A 156 2.78 -7.84 4.41
N LEU A 157 2.39 -8.73 5.33
CA LEU A 157 3.32 -9.35 6.29
C LEU A 157 4.21 -10.44 5.68
N ASN A 158 3.83 -10.99 4.52
CA ASN A 158 4.53 -12.12 3.90
C ASN A 158 5.84 -11.72 3.23
N ILE A 159 6.00 -10.44 2.85
CA ILE A 159 7.26 -9.92 2.29
C ILE A 159 8.42 -10.07 3.30
N ALA A 160 8.15 -9.84 4.60
CA ALA A 160 9.16 -10.01 5.64
C ALA A 160 9.58 -11.48 5.82
N VAL A 161 8.64 -12.41 5.64
CA VAL A 161 8.92 -13.85 5.76
C VAL A 161 9.74 -14.33 4.57
N ALA A 162 9.43 -13.86 3.36
CA ALA A 162 10.14 -14.23 2.14
C ALA A 162 11.63 -13.82 2.14
N ASP A 163 11.99 -12.64 2.67
CA ASP A 163 13.42 -12.25 2.78
C ASP A 163 14.16 -13.08 3.84
N ALA A 164 13.47 -13.52 4.91
CA ALA A 164 14.09 -14.35 5.96
C ALA A 164 14.44 -15.76 5.47
N GLU A 165 13.65 -16.34 4.57
CA GLU A 165 13.87 -17.69 4.03
C GLU A 165 15.02 -17.76 3.01
N LEU A 166 15.53 -16.61 2.57
CA LEU A 166 16.60 -16.48 1.57
C LEU A 166 17.98 -16.18 2.17
N GLN A 167 18.09 -16.14 3.51
CA GLN A 167 19.34 -15.98 4.26
C GLN A 167 19.90 -17.33 4.71
#